data_AF-A0AAV9Z2M5-F1
#
_entry.id   AF-A0AAV9Z2M5-F1
#
_cell.length_a   1.000
_cell.length_b   1.000
_cell.length_c   1.000
_cell.angle_alpha   90.00
_cell.angle_beta   90.00
_cell.angle_gamma   90.00
#
_symmetry.space_group_name_H-M   'P 1'
#
loop_
_entity.id
_entity.type
_entity.pdbx_description
1 polymer ?
#
loop_
_entity_poly.entity_id
_entity_poly.type
_entity_poly.pdbx_seq_one_letter_code
_entity_poly.pdbx_strand_id
1 'polypeptide(L)'
;MPSVELNPAFLDNYPTTEVSAGRMAGPLTVDEAHAFFGGHFRTAPLGLVEKEPGLGKWRMVQNNSVLDSVGDSTNSWLDAKDILIRWHTCADMADIVAKAPPGTQVASLDQAHAFRCSAVLPRHKWALPVMWRDSIWPDHTFPFGLCTSGNVQGTVADAFVDILDAHDIGPTPKWVDDFEFFRFP
;
A
#
# COMPACT_ATOMS: atom_id res chain seq x y z
N MET A 1 2.69 17.06 13.18
CA MET A 1 3.84 16.30 13.71
C MET A 1 5.12 17.01 13.31
N PRO A 2 6.12 17.19 14.17
CA PRO A 2 7.36 17.90 13.82
C PRO A 2 8.13 17.29 12.64
N SER A 3 7.96 15.98 12.39
CA SER A 3 8.72 15.27 11.35
C SER A 3 8.45 15.76 9.93
N VAL A 4 7.27 16.31 9.64
CA VAL A 4 6.96 16.80 8.27
C VAL A 4 7.81 18.01 7.89
N GLU A 5 8.30 18.76 8.88
CA GLU A 5 9.19 19.91 8.69
C GLU A 5 10.63 19.49 8.35
N LEU A 6 10.98 18.20 8.45
CA LEU A 6 12.30 17.71 8.07
C LEU A 6 12.58 17.89 6.57
N ASN A 7 11.54 17.77 5.73
CA ASN A 7 11.61 18.02 4.30
C ASN A 7 10.22 18.34 3.73
N PRO A 8 9.70 19.56 3.97
CA PRO A 8 8.37 19.95 3.50
C PRO A 8 8.27 19.95 1.96
N ALA A 9 9.38 20.19 1.25
CA ALA A 9 9.42 20.15 -0.21
C ALA A 9 9.08 18.75 -0.77
N PHE A 10 9.37 17.67 -0.03
CA PHE A 10 8.91 16.34 -0.42
C PHE A 10 7.37 16.26 -0.41
N LEU A 11 6.73 16.75 0.65
CA LEU A 11 5.27 16.73 0.79
C LEU A 11 4.58 17.74 -0.14
N ASP A 12 5.25 18.83 -0.51
CA ASP A 12 4.75 19.78 -1.52
C ASP A 12 4.64 19.12 -2.90
N ASN A 13 5.55 18.19 -3.24
CA ASN A 13 5.60 17.53 -4.54
C ASN A 13 4.90 16.16 -4.59
N TYR A 14 4.73 15.50 -3.43
CA TYR A 14 4.20 14.16 -3.38
C TYR A 14 2.76 14.06 -3.95
N PRO A 15 1.78 14.88 -3.53
CA PRO A 15 0.42 14.76 -4.04
C PRO A 15 0.31 15.01 -5.55
N THR A 16 1.06 15.99 -6.08
CA THR A 16 1.04 16.28 -7.53
C THR A 16 1.66 15.14 -8.36
N THR A 17 2.67 14.46 -7.82
CA THR A 17 3.25 13.25 -8.42
C THR A 17 2.23 12.11 -8.45
N GLU A 18 1.48 11.91 -7.36
CA GLU A 18 0.44 10.88 -7.28
C GLU A 18 -0.77 11.19 -8.18
N VAL A 19 -1.15 12.47 -8.30
CA VAL A 19 -2.18 12.93 -9.25
C VAL A 19 -1.75 12.64 -10.68
N SER A 20 -0.50 12.98 -11.04
CA SER A 20 0.05 12.71 -12.38
C SER A 20 0.08 11.22 -12.72
N ALA A 21 0.21 10.36 -11.70
CA ALA A 21 0.14 8.92 -11.85
C ALA A 21 -1.29 8.33 -11.78
N GLY A 22 -2.33 9.18 -11.70
CA GLY A 22 -3.73 8.75 -11.61
C GLY A 22 -4.13 8.12 -10.28
N ARG A 23 -3.29 8.25 -9.25
CA ARG A 23 -3.50 7.62 -7.93
C ARG A 23 -4.17 8.53 -6.92
N MET A 24 -4.17 9.83 -7.15
CA MET A 24 -4.87 10.82 -6.33
C MET A 24 -5.64 11.81 -7.21
N ALA A 25 -6.53 12.57 -6.59
CA ALA A 25 -7.14 13.77 -7.17
C ALA A 25 -6.83 15.01 -6.30
N GLY A 26 -7.21 16.19 -6.79
CA GLY A 26 -7.05 17.46 -6.10
C GLY A 26 -5.99 18.38 -6.74
N PRO A 27 -5.59 19.46 -6.06
CA PRO A 27 -6.01 19.83 -4.71
C PRO A 27 -7.48 20.23 -4.67
N LEU A 28 -8.21 19.81 -3.64
CA LEU A 28 -9.57 20.27 -3.35
C LEU A 28 -9.57 21.17 -2.12
N THR A 29 -10.42 22.18 -2.13
CA THR A 29 -10.87 22.86 -0.91
C THR A 29 -11.72 21.91 -0.04
N VAL A 30 -12.00 22.31 1.21
CA VAL A 30 -12.87 21.52 2.11
C VAL A 30 -14.28 21.37 1.53
N ASP A 31 -14.84 22.42 0.94
CA ASP A 31 -16.18 22.39 0.34
C ASP A 31 -16.22 21.48 -0.90
N GLU A 32 -15.21 21.55 -1.76
CA GLU A 32 -15.08 20.66 -2.91
C GLU A 32 -14.88 19.20 -2.47
N ALA A 33 -14.12 18.96 -1.39
CA ALA A 33 -13.97 17.62 -0.82
C ALA A 33 -15.30 17.07 -0.30
N HIS A 34 -16.10 17.88 0.40
CA HIS A 34 -17.44 17.49 0.83
C HIS A 34 -18.34 17.11 -0.37
N ALA A 35 -18.28 17.89 -1.44
CA ALA A 35 -19.00 17.58 -2.67
C ALA A 35 -18.46 16.29 -3.34
N PHE A 36 -17.14 16.12 -3.40
CA PHE A 36 -16.49 14.96 -4.02
C PHE A 36 -16.83 13.65 -3.30
N PHE A 37 -16.82 13.64 -1.97
CA PHE A 37 -17.13 12.46 -1.16
C PHE A 37 -18.63 12.28 -0.91
N GLY A 38 -19.46 13.25 -1.27
CA GLY A 38 -20.90 13.23 -1.02
C GLY A 38 -21.27 13.34 0.45
N GLY A 39 -20.43 13.98 1.27
CA GLY A 39 -20.64 14.10 2.72
C GLY A 39 -19.37 14.31 3.52
N HIS A 40 -19.38 13.83 4.76
CA HIS A 40 -18.21 13.90 5.65
C HIS A 40 -17.05 13.06 5.11
N PHE A 41 -15.84 13.54 5.35
CA PHE A 41 -14.60 12.83 5.11
C PHE A 41 -13.68 12.99 6.32
N ARG A 42 -12.67 12.14 6.43
CA ARG A 42 -11.63 12.26 7.47
C ARG A 42 -10.27 12.34 6.84
N THR A 43 -9.33 12.92 7.57
CA THR A 43 -7.91 12.87 7.24
C THR A 43 -7.14 12.27 8.41
N ALA A 44 -5.89 11.93 8.19
CA ALA A 44 -5.01 11.39 9.22
C ALA A 44 -3.72 12.21 9.29
N PRO A 45 -3.12 12.38 10.48
CA PRO A 45 -1.88 13.11 10.62
C PRO A 45 -0.77 12.54 9.74
N LEU A 46 -0.04 13.43 9.07
CA LEU A 46 1.14 13.06 8.28
C LEU A 46 2.40 13.08 9.14
N GLY A 47 3.26 12.12 8.86
CA GLY A 47 4.65 12.04 9.29
C GLY A 47 5.56 11.90 8.07
N LEU A 48 6.85 12.11 8.29
CA LEU A 48 7.86 11.96 7.25
C LEU A 48 9.05 11.23 7.85
N VAL A 49 9.52 10.19 7.16
CA VAL A 49 10.66 9.39 7.61
C VAL A 49 11.65 9.24 6.48
N GLU A 50 12.93 9.22 6.81
CA GLU A 50 13.95 8.81 5.85
C GLU A 50 14.00 7.29 5.85
N LYS A 51 13.85 6.67 4.67
CA LYS A 51 13.88 5.20 4.50
C LYS A 51 15.19 4.63 5.02
N GLU A 52 16.30 5.29 4.68
CA GLU A 52 17.65 4.94 5.07
C GLU A 52 18.31 6.22 5.59
N PRO A 53 18.57 6.33 6.91
CA PRO A 53 19.09 7.56 7.51
C PRO A 53 20.35 8.08 6.80
N GLY A 54 20.33 9.33 6.37
CA GLY A 54 21.43 10.03 5.70
C GLY A 54 21.53 9.85 4.18
N LEU A 55 20.62 9.10 3.53
CA LEU A 55 20.66 8.83 2.08
C LEU A 55 19.65 9.62 1.25
N GLY A 56 18.87 10.50 1.86
CA GLY A 56 17.94 11.43 1.21
C GLY A 56 16.68 10.80 0.63
N LYS A 57 16.42 9.50 0.87
CA LYS A 57 15.22 8.81 0.39
C LYS A 57 14.10 8.91 1.42
N TRP A 58 13.12 9.76 1.16
CA TRP A 58 12.02 10.04 2.08
C TRP A 58 10.76 9.21 1.79
N ARG A 59 9.98 8.95 2.84
CA ARG A 59 8.65 8.32 2.76
C ARG A 59 7.66 9.10 3.63
N MET A 60 6.52 9.43 3.04
CA MET A 60 5.37 9.94 3.79
C MET A 60 4.76 8.78 4.60
N VAL A 61 4.38 9.08 5.83
CA VAL A 61 3.60 8.19 6.70
C VAL A 61 2.27 8.86 6.97
N GLN A 62 1.16 8.22 6.60
CA GLN A 62 -0.18 8.62 7.02
C GLN A 62 -0.53 7.80 8.27
N ASN A 63 -0.64 8.45 9.43
CA ASN A 63 -0.87 7.73 10.68
C ASN A 63 -2.37 7.43 10.87
N ASN A 64 -2.81 6.36 10.21
CA ASN A 64 -4.18 5.86 10.24
C ASN A 64 -4.61 5.24 11.58
N SER A 65 -3.72 5.18 12.57
CA SER A 65 -3.99 4.66 13.91
C SER A 65 -4.12 5.77 14.97
N VAL A 66 -4.00 7.05 14.61
CA VAL A 66 -4.25 8.14 15.56
C VAL A 66 -5.73 8.19 15.89
N LEU A 67 -6.04 8.11 17.18
CA LEU A 67 -7.40 8.26 17.70
C LEU A 67 -7.81 9.74 17.63
N ASP A 68 -9.06 9.98 17.22
CA ASP A 68 -9.70 11.29 17.30
C ASP A 68 -10.23 11.56 18.72
N SER A 69 -10.98 12.65 18.88
CA SER A 69 -11.54 13.06 20.18
C SER A 69 -12.60 12.12 20.73
N VAL A 70 -13.14 11.20 19.91
CA VAL A 70 -14.11 10.18 20.36
C VAL A 70 -13.48 8.80 20.51
N GLY A 71 -12.18 8.67 20.23
CA GLY A 71 -11.42 7.44 20.43
C GLY A 71 -11.30 6.55 19.17
N ASP A 72 -11.64 7.07 17.99
CA ASP A 72 -11.65 6.31 16.74
C ASP A 72 -10.49 6.67 15.80
N SER A 73 -10.02 5.70 15.04
CA SER A 73 -9.00 5.83 13.99
C SER A 73 -9.44 5.11 12.73
N THR A 74 -8.80 5.37 11.57
CA THR A 74 -9.18 4.68 10.34
C THR A 74 -8.94 3.17 10.49
N ASN A 75 -7.85 2.81 11.17
CA ASN A 75 -7.50 1.41 11.44
C ASN A 75 -8.37 0.75 12.51
N SER A 76 -9.01 1.49 13.44
CA SER A 76 -9.88 0.86 14.45
C SER A 76 -11.22 0.38 13.88
N TRP A 77 -11.58 0.82 12.67
CA TRP A 77 -12.79 0.38 11.96
C TRP A 77 -12.60 -0.84 11.07
N LEU A 78 -11.39 -1.40 11.04
CA LEU A 78 -10.99 -2.44 10.11
C LEU A 78 -10.34 -3.60 10.88
N ASP A 79 -10.61 -4.84 10.48
CA ASP A 79 -9.89 -6.02 10.97
C ASP A 79 -9.21 -6.73 9.79
N ALA A 80 -7.88 -6.82 9.83
CA ALA A 80 -7.09 -7.52 8.83
C ALA A 80 -7.40 -9.03 8.79
N LYS A 81 -8.01 -9.59 9.85
CA LYS A 81 -8.40 -11.00 9.90
C LYS A 81 -9.63 -11.30 9.05
N ASP A 82 -10.40 -10.29 8.64
CA ASP A 82 -11.60 -10.47 7.83
C ASP A 82 -11.30 -10.90 6.39
N ILE A 83 -10.05 -10.75 5.93
CA ILE A 83 -9.64 -11.05 4.56
C ILE A 83 -8.50 -12.08 4.59
N LEU A 84 -8.82 -13.29 4.15
CA LEU A 84 -7.85 -14.38 4.03
C LEU A 84 -6.98 -14.18 2.78
N ILE A 85 -5.67 -14.35 2.94
CA ILE A 85 -4.64 -14.24 1.89
C ILE A 85 -3.59 -15.33 2.08
N ARG A 86 -2.94 -15.77 1.00
CA ARG A 86 -1.87 -16.78 1.06
C ARG A 86 -0.50 -16.12 1.00
N TRP A 87 0.12 -15.93 2.15
CA TRP A 87 1.54 -15.58 2.22
C TRP A 87 2.40 -16.82 2.45
N HIS A 88 3.50 -16.91 1.72
CA HIS A 88 4.52 -17.93 1.96
C HIS A 88 5.48 -17.43 3.04
N THR A 89 5.98 -18.34 3.84
CA THR A 89 6.96 -18.04 4.88
C THR A 89 8.38 -18.27 4.37
N CYS A 90 9.37 -17.75 5.10
CA CYS A 90 10.77 -18.10 4.84
C CYS A 90 11.03 -19.61 4.94
N ALA A 91 10.25 -20.33 5.74
CA ALA A 91 10.36 -21.79 5.86
C ALA A 91 9.88 -22.47 4.57
N ASP A 92 8.76 -22.02 3.99
CA ASP A 92 8.28 -22.54 2.70
C ASP A 92 9.32 -22.35 1.59
N MET A 93 9.95 -21.16 1.55
CA MET A 93 11.05 -20.87 0.62
C MET A 93 12.27 -21.79 0.85
N ALA A 94 12.70 -21.95 2.10
CA ALA A 94 13.83 -22.81 2.44
C ALA A 94 13.57 -24.26 2.04
N ASP A 95 12.34 -24.74 2.23
CA ASP A 95 11.92 -26.09 1.86
C ASP A 95 11.96 -26.33 0.35
N ILE A 96 11.53 -25.36 -0.46
CA ILE A 96 11.61 -25.45 -1.93
C ILE A 96 13.08 -25.51 -2.35
N VAL A 97 13.92 -24.62 -1.82
CA VAL A 97 15.36 -24.56 -2.15
C VAL A 97 16.09 -25.83 -1.74
N ALA A 98 15.81 -26.38 -0.55
CA ALA A 98 16.46 -27.60 -0.07
C ALA A 98 16.12 -28.85 -0.91
N LYS A 99 14.95 -28.88 -1.54
CA LYS A 99 14.48 -29.98 -2.40
C LYS A 99 14.82 -29.76 -3.88
N ALA A 100 15.29 -28.59 -4.26
CA ALA A 100 15.57 -28.22 -5.64
C ALA A 100 16.76 -29.01 -6.21
N PRO A 101 16.63 -29.66 -7.38
CA PRO A 101 17.75 -30.35 -8.02
C PRO A 101 18.81 -29.35 -8.54
N PRO A 102 20.07 -29.78 -8.71
CA PRO A 102 21.09 -28.97 -9.37
C PRO A 102 20.63 -28.52 -10.76
N GLY A 103 20.84 -27.23 -11.07
CA GLY A 103 20.38 -26.61 -12.32
C GLY A 103 19.06 -25.86 -12.22
N THR A 104 18.39 -25.89 -11.05
CA THR A 104 17.21 -25.05 -10.77
C THR A 104 17.52 -23.57 -10.97
N GLN A 105 16.58 -22.85 -11.56
CA GLN A 105 16.63 -21.40 -11.75
C GLN A 105 15.49 -20.73 -10.98
N VAL A 106 15.75 -19.52 -10.49
CA VAL A 106 14.74 -18.70 -9.81
C VAL A 106 14.80 -17.29 -10.37
N ALA A 107 13.64 -16.72 -10.68
CA ALA A 107 13.51 -15.30 -10.99
C ALA A 107 12.74 -14.61 -9.88
N SER A 108 13.25 -13.49 -9.39
CA SER A 108 12.59 -12.66 -8.38
C SER A 108 11.95 -11.45 -9.05
N LEU A 109 10.69 -11.17 -8.71
CA LEU A 109 9.94 -9.99 -9.15
C LEU A 109 9.49 -9.19 -7.93
N ASP A 110 9.95 -7.95 -7.86
CA ASP A 110 9.47 -6.93 -6.93
C ASP A 110 8.38 -6.08 -7.61
N GLN A 111 7.15 -6.15 -7.11
CA GLN A 111 6.04 -5.35 -7.61
C GLN A 111 6.16 -3.90 -7.15
N ALA A 112 6.61 -3.02 -8.05
CA ALA A 112 6.69 -1.59 -7.77
C ALA A 112 5.38 -0.99 -7.26
N HIS A 113 5.44 -0.36 -6.08
CA HIS A 113 4.31 0.32 -5.44
C HIS A 113 3.07 -0.57 -5.23
N ALA A 114 3.23 -1.84 -4.86
CA ALA A 114 2.16 -2.85 -4.84
C ALA A 114 0.80 -2.39 -4.25
N PHE A 115 0.78 -1.74 -3.07
CA PHE A 115 -0.49 -1.25 -2.49
C PHE A 115 -1.11 -0.11 -3.32
N ARG A 116 -0.27 0.75 -3.89
CA ARG A 116 -0.69 1.86 -4.75
C ARG A 116 -1.21 1.40 -6.11
N CYS A 117 -1.07 0.12 -6.46
CA CYS A 117 -1.69 -0.51 -7.63
C CYS A 117 -3.11 -1.04 -7.34
N SER A 118 -3.52 -1.08 -6.07
CA SER A 118 -4.85 -1.56 -5.68
C SER A 118 -5.82 -0.38 -5.55
N ALA A 119 -6.92 -0.40 -6.32
CA ALA A 119 -7.90 0.68 -6.34
C ALA A 119 -8.81 0.67 -5.10
N VAL A 120 -9.11 1.84 -4.56
CA VAL A 120 -10.09 2.03 -3.47
C VAL A 120 -11.47 2.20 -4.08
N LEU A 121 -12.44 1.41 -3.59
CA LEU A 121 -13.84 1.56 -3.98
C LEU A 121 -14.33 3.00 -3.71
N PRO A 122 -15.06 3.65 -4.63
CA PRO A 122 -15.50 5.03 -4.48
C PRO A 122 -16.14 5.33 -3.12
N ARG A 123 -17.01 4.44 -2.63
CA ARG A 123 -17.71 4.57 -1.34
C ARG A 123 -16.80 4.52 -0.08
N HIS A 124 -15.53 4.13 -0.21
CA HIS A 124 -14.59 4.08 0.92
C HIS A 124 -13.55 5.21 0.86
N LYS A 125 -13.48 5.98 -0.24
CA LYS A 125 -12.43 7.00 -0.44
C LYS A 125 -12.45 8.12 0.59
N TRP A 126 -13.62 8.41 1.18
CA TRP A 126 -13.80 9.44 2.21
C TRP A 126 -12.93 9.22 3.46
N ALA A 127 -12.49 7.97 3.70
CA ALA A 127 -11.72 7.59 4.87
C ALA A 127 -10.20 7.77 4.73
N LEU A 128 -9.72 8.05 3.52
CA LEU A 128 -8.30 7.99 3.17
C LEU A 128 -7.65 9.28 2.63
N PRO A 129 -8.33 10.42 2.42
CA PRO A 129 -7.67 11.56 1.80
C PRO A 129 -6.49 12.08 2.62
N VAL A 130 -5.51 12.60 1.90
CA VAL A 130 -4.35 13.29 2.46
C VAL A 130 -4.68 14.78 2.58
N MET A 131 -4.34 15.40 3.70
CA MET A 131 -4.44 16.85 3.88
C MET A 131 -3.04 17.43 4.03
N TRP A 132 -2.71 18.42 3.19
CA TRP A 132 -1.45 19.14 3.24
C TRP A 132 -1.66 20.59 2.80
N ARG A 133 -1.11 21.55 3.57
CA ARG A 133 -1.29 23.01 3.36
C ARG A 133 -2.74 23.39 3.04
N ASP A 134 -3.65 22.99 3.92
CA ASP A 134 -5.10 23.26 3.82
C ASP A 134 -5.80 22.73 2.56
N SER A 135 -5.11 21.91 1.76
CA SER A 135 -5.65 21.25 0.57
C SER A 135 -5.92 19.78 0.85
N ILE A 136 -7.03 19.28 0.31
CA ILE A 136 -7.45 17.89 0.40
C ILE A 136 -7.11 17.16 -0.90
N TRP A 137 -6.51 15.99 -0.77
CA TRP A 137 -6.08 15.15 -1.87
C TRP A 137 -6.75 13.78 -1.75
N PRO A 138 -7.89 13.56 -2.44
CA PRO A 138 -8.56 12.26 -2.43
C PRO A 138 -7.65 11.17 -2.97
N ASP A 139 -7.46 10.11 -2.17
CA ASP A 139 -6.71 8.94 -2.61
C ASP A 139 -7.60 8.00 -3.44
N HIS A 140 -7.05 7.43 -4.51
CA HIS A 140 -7.75 6.47 -5.36
C HIS A 140 -7.19 5.07 -5.22
N THR A 141 -6.04 4.92 -4.58
CA THR A 141 -5.40 3.62 -4.37
C THR A 141 -5.06 3.43 -2.91
N PHE A 142 -4.84 2.18 -2.50
CA PHE A 142 -4.61 1.87 -1.09
C PHE A 142 -3.30 2.51 -0.59
N PRO A 143 -3.32 3.24 0.54
CA PRO A 143 -2.12 3.86 1.08
C PRO A 143 -1.30 2.84 1.89
N PHE A 144 -0.05 3.21 2.17
CA PHE A 144 0.73 2.51 3.20
C PHE A 144 0.16 2.82 4.60
N GLY A 145 0.27 1.88 5.53
CA GLY A 145 -0.12 2.09 6.94
C GLY A 145 -1.60 1.89 7.25
N LEU A 146 -2.45 1.61 6.26
CA LEU A 146 -3.80 1.07 6.49
C LEU A 146 -3.70 -0.43 6.76
N CYS A 147 -4.34 -0.92 7.82
CA CYS A 147 -4.18 -2.31 8.28
C CYS A 147 -4.61 -3.36 7.26
N THR A 148 -5.56 -3.05 6.37
CA THR A 148 -6.05 -3.96 5.34
C THR A 148 -5.40 -3.79 3.97
N SER A 149 -4.47 -2.84 3.78
CA SER A 149 -3.79 -2.64 2.48
C SER A 149 -3.06 -3.90 2.00
N GLY A 150 -2.37 -4.58 2.93
CA GLY A 150 -1.70 -5.84 2.64
C GLY A 150 -2.68 -6.94 2.25
N ASN A 151 -3.86 -6.99 2.89
CA ASN A 151 -4.88 -7.97 2.53
C ASN A 151 -5.45 -7.71 1.13
N VAL A 152 -5.81 -6.47 0.81
CA VAL A 152 -6.39 -6.14 -0.49
C VAL A 152 -5.39 -6.44 -1.62
N GLN A 153 -4.14 -5.99 -1.50
CA GLN A 153 -3.13 -6.35 -2.48
C GLN A 153 -2.86 -7.87 -2.50
N GLY A 154 -2.88 -8.52 -1.34
CA GLY A 154 -2.73 -9.96 -1.21
C GLY A 154 -3.77 -10.77 -1.96
N THR A 155 -5.03 -10.31 -2.03
CA THR A 155 -6.07 -10.98 -2.84
C THR A 155 -5.80 -10.90 -4.33
N VAL A 156 -5.26 -9.78 -4.82
CA VAL A 156 -4.85 -9.62 -6.22
C VAL A 156 -3.63 -10.49 -6.52
N ALA A 157 -2.67 -10.52 -5.59
CA ALA A 157 -1.49 -11.37 -5.68
C ALA A 157 -1.83 -12.86 -5.64
N ASP A 158 -2.81 -13.27 -4.83
CA ASP A 158 -3.35 -14.63 -4.80
C ASP A 158 -3.92 -15.03 -6.15
N ALA A 159 -4.76 -14.17 -6.74
CA ALA A 159 -5.32 -14.42 -8.06
C ALA A 159 -4.24 -14.51 -9.14
N PHE A 160 -3.17 -13.71 -9.04
CA PHE A 160 -2.04 -13.81 -9.96
C PHE A 160 -1.32 -15.15 -9.84
N VAL A 161 -1.05 -15.64 -8.62
CA VAL A 161 -0.44 -16.97 -8.40
C VAL A 161 -1.36 -18.08 -8.90
N ASP A 162 -2.67 -18.00 -8.68
CA ASP A 162 -3.62 -19.00 -9.20
C ASP A 162 -3.59 -19.10 -10.73
N ILE A 163 -3.42 -17.96 -11.42
CA ILE A 163 -3.26 -17.94 -12.88
C ILE A 163 -1.96 -18.64 -13.30
N LEU A 164 -0.85 -18.37 -12.61
CA LEU A 164 0.44 -19.00 -12.90
C LEU A 164 0.37 -20.52 -12.69
N ASP A 165 -0.21 -20.95 -11.56
CA ASP A 165 -0.40 -22.37 -11.23
C ASP A 165 -1.29 -23.06 -12.28
N ALA A 166 -2.36 -22.41 -12.74
CA ALA A 166 -3.22 -22.94 -13.81
C ALA A 166 -2.51 -23.08 -15.17
N HIS A 167 -1.34 -22.45 -15.33
CA HIS A 167 -0.48 -22.52 -16.51
C HIS A 167 0.79 -23.33 -16.28
N ASP A 168 0.87 -24.10 -15.19
CA ASP A 168 2.05 -24.89 -14.80
C ASP A 168 3.33 -24.04 -14.64
N ILE A 169 3.18 -22.76 -14.28
CA ILE A 169 4.29 -21.85 -13.99
C ILE A 169 4.51 -21.81 -12.47
N GLY A 170 5.44 -22.61 -11.97
CA GLY A 170 5.75 -22.60 -10.55
C GLY A 170 6.63 -23.76 -10.07
N PRO A 171 6.82 -23.85 -8.74
CA PRO A 171 6.10 -23.10 -7.70
C PRO A 171 6.43 -21.61 -7.68
N THR A 172 5.44 -20.78 -7.35
CA THR A 172 5.60 -19.32 -7.23
C THR A 172 5.28 -18.84 -5.80
N PRO A 173 6.15 -19.11 -4.81
CA PRO A 173 6.00 -18.54 -3.49
C PRO A 173 6.04 -17.01 -3.55
N LYS A 174 5.21 -16.39 -2.71
CA LYS A 174 5.04 -14.93 -2.65
C LYS A 174 5.00 -14.38 -1.24
N TRP A 175 5.50 -13.16 -1.09
CA TRP A 175 5.45 -12.38 0.13
C TRP A 175 5.24 -10.91 -0.19
N VAL A 176 4.03 -10.40 0.08
CA VAL A 176 3.62 -9.01 -0.21
C VAL A 176 3.84 -8.66 -1.69
N ASP A 177 4.88 -7.90 -2.00
CA ASP A 177 5.29 -7.41 -3.31
C ASP A 177 6.30 -8.33 -4.03
N ASP A 178 6.89 -9.30 -3.33
CA ASP A 178 7.86 -10.25 -3.87
C ASP A 178 7.19 -11.53 -4.42
N PHE A 179 7.57 -11.91 -5.64
CA PHE A 179 7.19 -13.18 -6.27
C PHE A 179 8.43 -13.91 -6.78
N GLU A 180 8.56 -15.19 -6.43
CA GLU A 180 9.72 -16.00 -6.80
C GLU A 180 9.31 -17.13 -7.74
N PHE A 181 9.72 -17.06 -9.01
CA PHE A 181 9.35 -18.03 -10.03
C PHE A 181 10.40 -19.12 -10.13
N PHE A 182 10.09 -20.31 -9.62
CA PHE A 182 10.98 -21.45 -9.73
C PHE A 182 10.82 -22.16 -11.07
N ARG A 183 11.96 -22.54 -11.65
CA ARG A 183 12.04 -23.43 -12.81
C ARG A 183 12.99 -24.57 -12.50
N PHE A 184 12.46 -25.78 -12.47
CA PHE A 184 13.25 -27.00 -12.32
C PHE A 184 13.75 -27.50 -13.69
N PRO A 185 14.86 -28.28 -13.73
CA PRO A 185 15.40 -28.90 -14.94
C PRO A 185 14.48 -29.93 -15.60
#